data_AF-A0A0B1TI03-F1
#
_entry.id   AF-A0A0B1TI03-F1
#
_cell.length_a   1.000
_cell.length_b   1.000
_cell.length_c   1.000
_cell.angle_alpha   90.00
_cell.angle_beta   90.00
_cell.angle_gamma   90.00
#
_symmetry.space_group_name_H-M   'P 1'
#
loop_
_entity.id
_entity.type
_entity.pdbx_description
1 polymer ?
#
loop_
_entity_poly.entity_id
_entity_poly.type
_entity_poly.pdbx_seq_one_letter_code
_entity_poly.pdbx_strand_id
1 'polypeptide(L)'
;MLAGQRRSELWSLTLITTSNCFRNVFLMVFGNGTLWTNYRMKLTGPCDMNLKRFPFDQQKCFLTFESYNYNTGEVRMQWSQQYPVMLLKPIQLPDFELVNFSVIAVEQMYPAGWWDELTVAFVFKRRYGWYILQGYIPTMVTIVISWISFYLGPRYSLSSSTRSRAVAS
;
A
#
# COMPACT_ATOMS: atom_id res chain seq x y z
N MET A 1 -15.10 40.89 4.75
CA MET A 1 -14.59 40.10 5.90
C MET A 1 -13.56 39.12 5.37
N LEU A 2 -12.27 39.39 5.60
CA LEU A 2 -11.19 38.46 5.33
C LEU A 2 -11.02 37.60 6.58
N ALA A 3 -11.53 36.37 6.56
CA ALA A 3 -11.19 35.35 7.54
C ALA A 3 -10.18 34.40 6.88
N GLY A 4 -8.99 34.32 7.47
CA GLY A 4 -7.83 33.67 6.88
C GLY A 4 -7.99 32.16 6.72
N GLN A 5 -7.51 31.64 5.59
CA GLN A 5 -7.19 30.23 5.43
C GLN A 5 -5.69 30.10 5.14
N ARG A 6 -4.98 29.63 6.16
CA ARG A 6 -3.55 29.37 6.18
C ARG A 6 -3.24 28.15 5.29
N ARG A 7 -2.70 28.41 4.10
CA ARG A 7 -1.61 27.69 3.40
C ARG A 7 -1.40 26.21 3.80
N SER A 8 -1.93 25.24 3.02
CA SER A 8 -1.29 23.92 2.74
C SER A 8 -2.14 22.89 1.92
N GLU A 9 -3.06 23.28 1.04
CA GLU A 9 -3.79 22.29 0.22
C GLU A 9 -3.60 22.53 -1.28
N LEU A 10 -2.35 22.39 -1.72
CA LEU A 10 -2.01 21.95 -3.07
C LEU A 10 -1.90 20.42 -3.04
N TRP A 11 -2.98 19.72 -2.69
CA TRP A 11 -3.11 18.31 -3.02
C TRP A 11 -3.56 18.22 -4.47
N SER A 12 -2.64 18.59 -5.36
CA SER A 12 -2.66 18.06 -6.71
C SER A 12 -2.64 16.54 -6.55
N LEU A 13 -3.75 15.86 -6.84
CA LEU A 13 -3.78 14.42 -7.09
C LEU A 13 -3.01 14.18 -8.40
N THR A 14 -1.72 14.48 -8.38
CA THR A 14 -0.79 14.13 -9.43
C THR A 14 -0.65 12.62 -9.32
N LEU A 15 -1.26 11.87 -10.23
CA LEU A 15 -0.64 10.65 -10.72
C LEU A 15 0.80 11.02 -11.05
N ILE A 16 1.77 10.69 -10.17
CA ILE A 16 3.18 10.92 -10.45
C ILE A 16 3.55 9.87 -11.50
N THR A 17 3.24 10.17 -12.76
CA THR A 17 3.76 9.41 -13.89
C THR A 17 5.26 9.68 -13.90
N THR A 18 6.06 8.76 -13.39
CA THR A 18 7.52 8.91 -13.29
C THR A 18 8.21 8.80 -14.66
N SER A 19 7.45 8.68 -15.74
CA SER A 19 7.96 8.56 -17.10
C SER A 19 6.95 9.15 -18.09
N ASN A 20 7.43 9.96 -19.05
CA ASN A 20 6.65 10.49 -20.17
C ASN A 20 5.64 9.46 -20.72
N CYS A 21 4.35 9.67 -20.44
CA CYS A 21 3.26 8.79 -20.88
C CYS A 21 3.22 8.59 -22.41
N PHE A 22 3.77 9.56 -23.16
CA PHE A 22 3.71 9.61 -24.62
C PHE A 22 4.86 8.88 -25.35
N ARG A 23 5.84 8.29 -24.66
CA ARG A 23 7.02 7.74 -25.34
C ARG A 23 6.83 6.37 -26.01
N ASN A 24 5.68 5.73 -25.88
CA ASN A 24 5.34 4.48 -26.58
C ASN A 24 3.82 4.41 -26.77
N VAL A 25 3.32 4.98 -27.86
CA VAL A 25 1.89 5.01 -28.20
C VAL A 25 1.66 4.26 -29.50
N PHE A 26 0.74 3.31 -29.49
CA PHE A 26 0.19 2.71 -30.71
C PHE A 26 -1.19 3.32 -30.96
N LEU A 27 -1.42 3.77 -32.19
CA LEU A 27 -2.67 4.41 -32.60
C LEU A 27 -3.13 3.76 -33.92
N MET A 28 -4.37 3.30 -33.92
CA MET A 28 -5.01 2.67 -35.08
C MET A 28 -6.33 3.38 -35.38
N VAL A 29 -6.50 3.80 -36.62
CA VAL A 29 -7.72 4.45 -37.12
C VAL A 29 -8.50 3.42 -37.94
N PHE A 30 -9.75 3.19 -37.58
CA PHE A 30 -10.67 2.36 -38.36
C PHE A 30 -11.37 3.19 -39.44
N GLY A 31 -11.80 2.54 -40.53
CA GLY A 31 -12.49 3.23 -41.64
C GLY A 31 -13.82 3.90 -41.25
N ASN A 32 -14.41 3.53 -40.11
CA ASN A 32 -15.59 4.16 -39.53
C ASN A 32 -15.28 5.40 -38.65
N GLY A 33 -14.03 5.83 -38.58
CA GLY A 33 -13.58 6.95 -37.75
C GLY A 33 -13.32 6.58 -36.28
N THR A 34 -13.44 5.32 -35.87
CA THR A 34 -13.07 4.88 -34.52
C THR A 34 -11.56 4.90 -34.34
N LEU A 35 -11.10 5.38 -33.19
CA LEU A 35 -9.69 5.40 -32.81
C LEU A 35 -9.42 4.34 -31.74
N TRP A 36 -8.41 3.50 -31.95
CA TRP A 36 -7.88 2.64 -30.90
C TRP A 36 -6.48 3.09 -30.52
N THR A 37 -6.29 3.36 -29.23
CA THR A 37 -5.02 3.83 -28.66
C THR A 37 -4.52 2.88 -27.59
N ASN A 38 -3.22 2.63 -27.58
CA ASN A 38 -2.55 1.82 -26.57
C ASN A 38 -1.34 2.56 -26.03
N TYR A 39 -1.26 2.66 -24.70
CA TYR A 39 -0.20 3.35 -23.98
C TYR A 39 0.46 2.40 -22.99
N ARG A 40 1.79 2.41 -22.93
CA ARG A 40 2.54 1.75 -21.86
C ARG A 40 2.98 2.80 -20.83
N MET A 41 2.31 2.82 -19.69
CA MET A 41 2.57 3.77 -18.61
C MET A 41 3.08 3.08 -17.33
N LYS A 42 4.04 3.72 -16.65
CA LYS A 42 4.43 3.38 -15.28
C LYS A 42 3.80 4.39 -14.34
N LEU A 43 2.88 3.91 -13.51
CA LEU A 43 2.12 4.75 -12.59
C LEU A 43 2.65 4.54 -11.17
N THR A 44 2.89 5.65 -10.48
CA THR A 44 3.17 5.67 -9.05
C THR A 44 2.12 6.57 -8.41
N GLY A 45 1.32 6.03 -7.50
CA GLY A 45 0.27 6.75 -6.79
C GLY A 45 0.39 6.57 -5.28
N PRO A 46 -0.22 7.48 -4.50
CA PRO A 46 -0.33 7.29 -3.07
C PRO A 46 -1.26 6.10 -2.76
N CYS A 47 -0.92 5.33 -1.72
CA CYS A 47 -1.81 4.32 -1.15
C CYS A 47 -1.80 4.49 0.37
N ASP A 48 -2.96 4.83 0.93
CA ASP A 48 -3.11 4.95 2.38
C ASP A 48 -3.20 3.56 3.00
N MET A 49 -2.30 3.27 3.93
CA MET A 49 -2.13 1.94 4.51
C MET A 49 -2.57 1.91 5.96
N ASN A 50 -3.48 1.01 6.29
CA ASN A 50 -3.94 0.80 7.65
C ASN A 50 -3.09 -0.28 8.35
N LEU A 51 -2.22 0.15 9.26
CA LEU A 51 -1.24 -0.71 9.95
C LEU A 51 -1.71 -1.24 11.31
N LYS A 52 -2.99 -1.08 11.68
CA LYS A 52 -3.51 -1.49 13.00
C LYS A 52 -3.33 -2.98 13.32
N ARG A 53 -3.28 -3.85 12.30
CA ARG A 53 -3.14 -5.32 12.44
C ARG A 53 -1.81 -5.83 11.91
N PHE A 54 -0.79 -4.99 11.87
CA PHE A 54 0.54 -5.40 11.43
C PHE A 54 1.07 -6.59 12.28
N PRO A 55 1.70 -7.62 11.70
CA PRO A 55 2.01 -7.85 10.27
C PRO A 55 0.94 -8.67 9.50
N PHE A 56 -0.24 -8.90 10.09
CA PHE A 56 -1.35 -9.67 9.49
C PHE A 56 -2.41 -8.76 8.84
N ASP A 57 -1.96 -7.68 8.23
CA ASP A 57 -2.76 -6.65 7.61
C ASP A 57 -3.09 -6.95 6.14
N GLN A 58 -4.19 -6.34 5.68
CA GLN A 58 -4.55 -6.25 4.27
C GLN A 58 -4.63 -4.77 3.88
N GLN A 59 -4.07 -4.43 2.73
CA GLN A 59 -4.02 -3.06 2.22
C GLN A 59 -4.85 -2.94 0.96
N LYS A 60 -5.65 -1.88 0.88
CA LYS A 60 -6.48 -1.57 -0.29
C LYS A 60 -5.91 -0.31 -0.93
N CYS A 61 -5.43 -0.43 -2.16
CA CYS A 61 -4.90 0.69 -2.93
C CYS A 61 -5.83 0.99 -4.10
N PHE A 62 -5.98 2.27 -4.43
CA PHE A 62 -6.85 2.73 -5.51
C PHE A 62 -6.01 3.36 -6.61
N LEU A 63 -6.35 3.04 -7.86
CA LEU A 63 -5.80 3.66 -9.04
C LEU A 63 -6.94 4.29 -9.82
N THR A 64 -7.00 5.60 -9.78
CA THR A 64 -8.09 6.40 -10.35
C THR A 64 -7.63 7.06 -11.64
N PHE A 65 -8.44 6.90 -12.69
CA PHE A 65 -8.29 7.55 -13.98
C PHE A 65 -9.43 8.56 -14.16
N GLU A 66 -9.06 9.79 -14.52
CA GLU A 66 -9.98 10.90 -14.73
C GLU A 66 -9.39 11.84 -15.80
N SER A 67 -10.27 12.53 -16.52
CA SER A 67 -9.92 13.59 -17.44
C SER A 67 -9.64 14.87 -16.67
N TYR A 68 -8.48 15.48 -16.92
CA TYR A 68 -8.11 16.69 -16.19
C TYR A 68 -8.93 17.92 -16.60
N ASN A 69 -9.20 18.10 -17.90
CA ASN A 69 -9.83 19.32 -18.44
C ASN A 69 -11.25 19.12 -18.95
N TYR A 70 -11.66 17.88 -19.25
CA TYR A 70 -12.92 17.59 -19.93
C TYR A 70 -13.92 17.02 -18.94
N ASN A 71 -15.11 17.61 -18.85
CA ASN A 71 -16.18 17.13 -17.98
C ASN A 71 -17.01 16.03 -18.68
N THR A 72 -18.02 15.50 -17.98
CA THR A 72 -18.91 14.47 -18.55
C THR A 72 -19.75 14.94 -19.73
N GLY A 73 -19.92 16.25 -19.92
CA GLY A 73 -20.63 16.82 -21.07
C GLY A 73 -19.83 16.75 -22.37
N GLU A 74 -18.50 16.72 -22.29
CA GLU A 74 -17.60 16.70 -23.44
C GLU A 74 -17.05 15.30 -23.71
N VAL A 75 -16.63 14.59 -22.66
CA VAL A 75 -16.02 13.26 -22.76
C VAL A 75 -16.65 12.33 -21.73
N ARG A 76 -17.20 11.20 -22.21
CA ARG A 76 -17.65 10.12 -21.35
C ARG A 76 -16.62 9.00 -21.29
N MET A 77 -16.23 8.61 -20.09
CA MET A 77 -15.28 7.52 -19.84
C MET A 77 -16.02 6.31 -19.27
N GLN A 78 -15.78 5.15 -19.86
CA GLN A 78 -16.41 3.89 -19.46
C GLN A 78 -15.42 2.74 -19.58
N TRP A 79 -15.56 1.77 -18.68
CA TRP A 79 -14.83 0.51 -18.77
C TRP A 79 -15.29 -0.30 -19.98
N SER A 80 -14.37 -1.04 -20.60
CA SER A 80 -14.73 -2.03 -21.62
C SER A 80 -15.58 -3.14 -21.00
N GLN A 81 -16.70 -3.49 -21.65
CA GLN A 81 -17.65 -4.49 -21.15
C GLN A 81 -17.06 -5.90 -21.04
N GLN A 82 -16.14 -6.26 -21.95
CA GLN A 82 -15.58 -7.60 -22.02
C GLN A 82 -14.38 -7.77 -21.09
N TYR A 83 -13.45 -6.83 -21.13
CA TYR A 83 -12.18 -6.91 -20.39
C TYR A 83 -11.81 -5.52 -19.84
N PRO A 84 -12.41 -5.11 -18.70
CA PRO A 84 -12.14 -3.80 -18.12
C PRO A 84 -10.70 -3.70 -17.61
N VAL A 85 -10.20 -4.78 -16.99
CA VAL A 85 -8.80 -4.91 -16.54
C VAL A 85 -8.36 -6.36 -16.75
N MET A 86 -7.21 -6.54 -17.41
CA MET A 86 -6.59 -7.85 -17.62
C MET A 86 -5.15 -7.82 -17.12
N LEU A 87 -4.78 -8.82 -16.30
CA LEU A 87 -3.41 -8.99 -15.83
C LEU A 87 -2.63 -9.83 -16.84
N LEU A 88 -1.61 -9.23 -17.45
CA LEU A 88 -0.73 -9.92 -18.40
C LEU A 88 0.19 -10.94 -17.72
N LYS A 89 0.56 -10.68 -16.46
CA LYS A 89 1.36 -11.55 -15.58
C LYS A 89 0.85 -11.41 -14.15
N PRO A 90 0.97 -12.46 -13.32
CA PRO A 90 0.66 -12.34 -11.90
C PRO A 90 1.56 -11.29 -11.26
N ILE A 91 0.95 -10.36 -10.54
CA ILE A 91 1.66 -9.30 -9.84
C ILE A 91 2.21 -9.90 -8.55
N GLN A 92 3.54 -10.09 -8.49
CA GLN A 92 4.23 -10.57 -7.30
C GLN A 92 5.13 -9.48 -6.75
N LEU A 93 4.86 -9.04 -5.52
CA LEU A 93 5.72 -8.16 -4.77
C LEU A 93 6.49 -8.98 -3.71
N PRO A 94 7.68 -8.55 -3.29
CA PRO A 94 8.46 -9.29 -2.29
C PRO A 94 7.73 -9.40 -0.94
N ASP A 95 7.10 -8.31 -0.50
CA ASP A 95 6.44 -8.24 0.82
C ASP A 95 4.92 -8.42 0.74
N PHE A 96 4.34 -8.36 -0.46
CA PHE A 96 2.90 -8.36 -0.66
C PHE A 96 2.47 -9.33 -1.76
N GLU A 97 1.29 -9.90 -1.59
CA GLU A 97 0.61 -10.70 -2.58
C GLU A 97 -0.69 -10.02 -2.97
N LEU A 98 -0.96 -9.92 -4.28
CA LEU A 98 -2.24 -9.43 -4.76
C LEU A 98 -3.30 -10.53 -4.55
N VAL A 99 -4.30 -10.24 -3.72
CA VAL A 99 -5.39 -11.18 -3.42
C VAL A 99 -6.54 -11.01 -4.39
N ASN A 100 -6.94 -9.77 -4.64
CA ASN A 100 -8.07 -9.47 -5.50
C ASN A 100 -7.92 -8.07 -6.10
N PHE A 101 -8.64 -7.80 -7.19
CA PHE A 101 -8.83 -6.46 -7.72
C PHE A 101 -10.28 -6.29 -8.19
N SER A 102 -10.78 -5.06 -8.16
CA SER A 102 -12.12 -4.72 -8.62
C SER A 102 -12.11 -3.40 -9.38
N VAL A 103 -13.05 -3.24 -10.30
CA VAL A 103 -13.22 -2.00 -11.09
C VAL A 103 -14.48 -1.27 -10.65
N ILE A 104 -14.39 0.04 -10.62
CA ILE A 104 -15.44 0.96 -10.19
C ILE A 104 -15.50 2.08 -11.23
N ALA A 105 -16.71 2.48 -11.64
CA ALA A 105 -16.94 3.66 -12.47
C ALA A 105 -18.01 4.50 -11.77
N VAL A 106 -17.69 5.75 -11.46
CA VAL A 106 -18.56 6.66 -10.70
C VAL A 106 -18.46 8.06 -11.30
N GLU A 107 -19.57 8.78 -11.29
CA GLU A 107 -19.60 10.20 -11.63
C GLU A 107 -19.40 11.02 -10.35
N GLN A 108 -18.37 11.86 -10.34
CA GLN A 108 -18.02 12.71 -9.20
C GLN A 108 -18.40 14.16 -9.46
N MET A 109 -18.92 14.82 -8.43
CA MET A 109 -19.23 16.25 -8.46
C MET A 109 -18.03 17.04 -7.95
N TYR A 110 -17.46 17.86 -8.82
CA TYR A 110 -16.46 18.86 -8.47
C TYR A 110 -17.08 20.28 -8.56
N PRO A 111 -16.43 21.31 -7.98
CA PRO A 111 -16.95 22.68 -8.06
C PRO A 111 -17.19 23.19 -9.49
N ALA A 112 -16.49 22.62 -10.47
CA ALA A 112 -16.58 22.99 -11.88
C ALA A 112 -17.61 22.15 -12.68
N GLY A 113 -18.39 21.26 -12.03
CA GLY A 113 -19.31 20.33 -12.71
C GLY A 113 -19.08 18.84 -12.39
N TRP A 114 -19.52 17.96 -13.29
CA TRP A 114 -19.44 16.50 -13.13
C TRP A 114 -18.30 15.90 -13.96
N TRP A 115 -17.57 14.93 -13.38
CA TRP A 115 -16.50 14.18 -14.04
C TRP A 115 -16.71 12.68 -13.91
N ASP A 116 -16.31 11.95 -14.95
CA ASP A 116 -16.28 10.50 -14.93
C ASP A 116 -14.98 10.00 -14.30
N GLU A 117 -15.10 9.25 -13.21
CA GLU A 117 -14.00 8.62 -12.49
C GLU A 117 -14.00 7.11 -12.75
N LEU A 118 -12.87 6.60 -13.27
CA LEU A 118 -12.65 5.17 -13.46
C LEU A 118 -11.58 4.68 -12.48
N THR A 119 -11.99 3.91 -11.47
CA THR A 119 -11.11 3.49 -10.38
C THR A 119 -10.92 1.97 -10.34
N VAL A 120 -9.66 1.54 -10.24
CA VAL A 120 -9.28 0.15 -9.99
C VAL A 120 -8.83 0.02 -8.55
N ALA A 121 -9.50 -0.83 -7.77
CA ALA A 121 -9.11 -1.14 -6.41
C ALA A 121 -8.30 -2.45 -6.38
N PHE A 122 -7.10 -2.39 -5.83
CA PHE A 122 -6.22 -3.54 -5.62
C PHE A 122 -6.18 -3.90 -4.14
N VAL A 123 -6.36 -5.18 -3.83
CA VAL A 123 -6.31 -5.72 -2.48
C VAL A 123 -5.03 -6.53 -2.32
N PHE A 124 -4.10 -5.99 -1.53
CA PHE A 124 -2.83 -6.64 -1.20
C PHE A 124 -2.87 -7.25 0.20
N LYS A 125 -2.29 -8.44 0.34
CA LYS A 125 -2.06 -9.11 1.63
C LYS A 125 -0.56 -9.19 1.90
N ARG A 126 -0.16 -8.85 3.12
CA ARG A 126 1.25 -8.90 3.52
C ARG A 126 1.73 -10.33 3.74
N ARG A 127 2.96 -10.62 3.31
CA ARG A 127 3.68 -11.86 3.62
C ARG A 127 4.30 -11.75 5.01
N TYR A 128 3.65 -12.35 6.00
CA TYR A 128 4.05 -12.21 7.41
C TYR A 128 5.22 -13.12 7.83
N GLY A 129 5.61 -14.11 7.00
CA GLY A 129 6.58 -15.15 7.38
C GLY A 129 7.90 -14.60 7.90
N TRP A 130 8.45 -13.58 7.23
CA TRP A 130 9.69 -12.94 7.66
C TRP A 130 9.56 -12.20 9.00
N TYR A 131 8.44 -11.49 9.22
CA TYR A 131 8.17 -10.78 10.47
C TYR A 131 8.00 -11.72 11.66
N ILE A 132 7.43 -12.91 11.46
CA ILE A 132 7.34 -13.93 12.50
C ILE A 132 8.72 -14.45 12.88
N LEU A 133 9.53 -14.83 11.88
CA LEU A 133 10.85 -15.42 12.12
C LEU A 133 11.80 -14.45 12.83
N GLN A 134 11.80 -13.17 12.45
CA GLN A 134 12.72 -12.18 13.03
C GLN A 134 12.18 -11.49 14.28
N GLY A 135 10.87 -11.28 14.39
CA GLY A 135 10.28 -10.53 15.51
C GLY A 135 9.68 -11.43 16.59
N TYR A 136 8.78 -12.33 16.20
CA TYR A 136 8.00 -13.13 17.15
C TYR A 136 8.80 -14.28 17.77
N ILE A 137 9.63 -15.00 17.00
CA ILE A 137 10.38 -16.13 17.55
C ILE A 137 11.39 -15.70 18.62
N PRO A 138 12.26 -14.68 18.39
CA PRO A 138 13.24 -14.28 19.40
C PRO A 138 12.58 -13.77 20.69
N THR A 139 11.47 -13.05 20.59
CA THR A 139 10.73 -12.54 21.75
C THR A 139 10.05 -13.64 22.55
N MET A 140 9.54 -14.68 21.89
CA MET A 140 9.01 -15.86 22.59
C MET A 140 10.13 -16.63 23.32
N VAL A 141 11.30 -16.78 22.70
CA VAL A 141 12.46 -17.44 23.32
C VAL A 141 12.94 -16.66 24.56
N THR A 142 13.01 -15.33 24.51
CA THR A 142 13.41 -14.53 25.68
C THR A 142 12.41 -14.63 26.82
N ILE A 143 11.11 -14.67 26.53
CA ILE A 143 10.06 -14.90 27.54
C ILE A 143 10.25 -16.27 28.20
N VAL A 144 10.46 -17.33 27.41
CA VAL A 144 10.68 -18.69 27.94
C VAL A 144 11.94 -18.74 28.81
N ILE A 145 13.05 -18.13 28.38
CA ILE A 145 14.28 -18.07 29.18
C ILE A 145 14.05 -17.32 30.50
N SER A 146 13.25 -16.25 30.49
CA SER A 146 12.93 -15.53 31.72
C SER A 146 12.17 -16.40 32.73
N TRP A 147 11.34 -17.34 32.27
CA TRP A 147 10.59 -18.24 33.14
C TRP A 147 11.47 -19.32 33.77
N ILE A 148 12.53 -19.75 33.09
CA ILE A 148 13.49 -20.73 33.62
C ILE A 148 14.14 -20.21 34.92
N SER A 149 14.31 -18.90 35.05
CA SER A 149 14.86 -18.30 36.27
C SER A 149 14.01 -18.53 37.53
N PHE A 150 12.69 -18.71 37.40
CA PHE A 150 11.82 -19.03 38.55
C PHE A 150 11.93 -20.49 38.99
N TYR A 151 12.24 -21.41 38.07
CA TYR A 151 12.49 -22.82 38.41
C TYR A 151 13.85 -23.02 39.06
N LEU A 152 14.76 -22.12 38.75
CA LEU A 152 15.99 -21.95 39.48
C LEU A 152 15.64 -21.33 40.87
N GLY A 153 15.41 -22.18 41.88
CA GLY A 153 15.38 -21.86 43.32
C GLY A 153 16.67 -21.28 43.96
N PRO A 154 16.67 -20.92 45.25
CA PRO A 154 17.74 -20.10 45.85
C PRO A 154 19.13 -20.76 45.96
N ARG A 155 19.27 -22.04 45.59
CA ARG A 155 20.47 -22.84 45.85
C ARG A 155 21.66 -22.47 44.96
N TYR A 156 21.43 -21.80 43.84
CA TYR A 156 22.45 -21.38 42.88
C TYR A 156 22.54 -19.86 42.75
N SER A 157 21.92 -19.10 43.68
CA SER A 157 22.41 -17.75 43.97
C SER A 157 23.82 -17.92 44.52
N LEU A 158 24.81 -17.64 43.68
CA LEU A 158 26.22 -17.76 44.00
C LEU A 158 26.49 -17.15 45.37
N SER A 159 27.03 -17.99 46.25
CA SER A 159 27.97 -17.65 47.30
C SER A 159 29.04 -16.70 46.73
N SER A 160 28.75 -15.40 46.70
CA SER A 160 29.74 -14.35 46.37
C SER A 160 29.82 -13.28 47.45
N SER A 161 29.37 -13.59 48.67
CA SER A 161 29.65 -12.80 49.87
C SER A 161 29.88 -13.75 51.04
N THR A 162 30.94 -13.54 51.81
CA THR A 162 31.41 -14.34 52.97
C THR A 162 32.47 -15.42 52.70
N ARG A 163 33.61 -15.07 52.07
CA ARG A 163 34.90 -15.69 52.43
C ARG A 163 36.09 -14.74 52.29
N SER A 164 35.96 -13.53 52.84
CA SER A 164 37.08 -12.59 53.03
C SER A 164 36.98 -11.94 54.42
N ARG A 165 36.97 -12.73 55.49
CA ARG A 165 37.19 -12.24 56.86
C ARG A 165 37.51 -13.41 57.81
N ALA A 166 38.71 -13.97 57.69
CA ALA A 166 39.32 -14.83 58.72
C ALA A 166 40.83 -15.02 58.44
N VAL A 167 41.59 -13.92 58.42
CA VAL A 167 43.03 -13.91 58.70
C VAL A 167 43.28 -12.67 59.57
N ALA A 168 43.12 -12.84 60.88
CA ALA A 168 43.58 -11.92 61.93
C ALA A 168 43.38 -12.61 63.29
N SER A 169 44.32 -13.48 63.68
CA SER A 169 44.78 -13.71 65.06
C SER A 169 46.07 -14.52 64.98
#